data_AF-A0A938INV4-F1
#
_entry.id   AF-A0A938INV4-F1
#
_cell.length_a   1.000
_cell.length_b   1.000
_cell.length_c   1.000
_cell.angle_alpha   90.00
_cell.angle_beta   90.00
_cell.angle_gamma   90.00
#
_symmetry.space_group_name_H-M   'P 1'
#
loop_
_entity.id
_entity.type
_entity.pdbx_description
1 polymer ?
#
loop_
_entity_poly.entity_id
_entity_poly.type
_entity_poly.pdbx_seq_one_letter_code
_entity_poly.pdbx_strand_id
1 'polypeptide(L)'
;MRVGMDESRAARRNARGDRFPEFEPMRTIDGSAMRWRPRTPSRFPRIPVPPIRRPAYPRAGAAATLVLVMLASLLVLVLLAVALMRGETGFPGASNGEVANAEGAGESLVVYCAASNKSVIEAIRRDYEAAFGRAVTIQYGSSQTLLASMQVSRSADLFLPADTSYLDMARRIGFGLVEYPLARMNAVLAVPLGNPKAIRTFSDLLRPGVRVAQASAESAAIGKLTRETLSHSGNWDRLAANTVVFKTTVNDVANDVKLGSVDAGIVFDAVLHDYETLERVAIPELESIQAHVSIGLIASSPKVRAASHFARFASARDKGLAHYRAHGFQAEEGDTWSDAPELILYAGSMLRPAIEKTITAFEEREGCRVTRVYNGCGILVAQMKAGNVPDAYFACDSEFMDQVSDLFPESSDVSRNELVILVKKGNPFDIRSLRDLTRPGLRVGIGHEKQCAMGWLTQRTFTESGLQTELMANVVVQTPTGDMLVNQMRSGSLDAAVAYLSNAAGAADALDAIRIQGIPCSIATQPFGIASGSDHTRLAGRLLDAIRERESRERFASEGFQWVRP
;
A
#
# COMPACT_ATOMS: atom_id res chain seq x y z
N MET A 1 -66.09 -5.79 26.51
CA MET A 1 -65.88 -5.12 25.21
C MET A 1 -64.48 -5.53 24.74
N ARG A 2 -64.26 -6.53 23.86
CA ARG A 2 -64.48 -6.53 22.39
C ARG A 2 -64.28 -5.11 21.84
N VAL A 3 -63.25 -4.81 21.06
CA VAL A 3 -62.97 -5.18 19.66
C VAL A 3 -61.47 -4.82 19.44
N GLY A 4 -60.57 -5.56 18.77
CA GLY A 4 -60.66 -6.22 17.47
C GLY A 4 -60.04 -5.33 16.37
N MET A 5 -59.32 -5.97 15.44
CA MET A 5 -58.89 -5.47 14.11
C MET A 5 -57.55 -4.73 14.03
N ASP A 6 -56.73 -4.90 12.99
CA ASP A 6 -56.58 -5.93 11.95
C ASP A 6 -55.32 -5.52 11.18
N GLU A 7 -54.39 -6.45 11.04
CA GLU A 7 -53.31 -6.39 10.07
C GLU A 7 -53.90 -6.61 8.67
N SER A 8 -54.24 -5.55 7.93
CA SER A 8 -54.33 -5.63 6.46
C SER A 8 -54.69 -4.30 5.82
N ARG A 9 -53.72 -3.68 5.11
CA ARG A 9 -53.87 -2.99 3.80
C ARG A 9 -52.69 -2.05 3.54
N ALA A 10 -51.69 -2.53 2.80
CA ALA A 10 -50.95 -1.71 1.83
C ALA A 10 -50.12 -2.61 0.88
N ALA A 11 -50.78 -3.60 0.26
CA ALA A 11 -50.23 -4.31 -0.89
C ALA A 11 -51.16 -4.10 -2.08
N ARG A 12 -50.83 -3.14 -2.95
CA ARG A 12 -51.12 -3.10 -4.39
C ARG A 12 -50.73 -1.74 -4.99
N ARG A 13 -50.08 -1.82 -6.18
CA ARG A 13 -49.75 -0.77 -7.17
C ARG A 13 -48.41 -0.05 -7.01
N ASN A 14 -47.35 -0.61 -7.58
CA ASN A 14 -46.91 -0.26 -8.95
C ASN A 14 -45.59 -0.99 -9.26
N ALA A 15 -45.69 -2.11 -9.97
CA ALA A 15 -44.58 -2.67 -10.72
C ALA A 15 -44.65 -2.10 -12.14
N ARG A 16 -43.71 -1.22 -12.49
CA ARG A 16 -43.28 -1.01 -13.88
C ARG A 16 -41.77 -1.03 -13.87
N GLY A 17 -41.22 -2.16 -14.30
CA GLY A 17 -39.81 -2.30 -14.61
C GLY A 17 -39.57 -1.77 -16.02
N ASP A 18 -38.64 -0.83 -16.14
CA ASP A 18 -38.13 -0.37 -17.42
C ASP A 18 -37.18 -1.43 -18.00
N ARG A 19 -37.57 -1.98 -19.15
CA ARG A 19 -36.76 -2.89 -19.95
C ARG A 19 -35.95 -2.10 -20.96
N PHE A 20 -34.66 -2.44 -21.05
CA PHE A 20 -33.75 -2.11 -22.13
C PHE A 20 -34.28 -2.60 -23.50
N PRO A 21 -34.07 -1.86 -24.61
CA PRO A 21 -34.48 -2.32 -25.93
C PRO A 21 -33.48 -3.34 -26.51
N GLU A 22 -33.96 -4.55 -26.76
CA GLU A 22 -33.35 -5.55 -27.63
C GLU A 22 -33.47 -5.14 -29.11
N PHE A 23 -32.38 -5.32 -29.84
CA PHE A 23 -32.31 -5.21 -31.30
C PHE A 23 -33.01 -6.41 -31.96
N GLU A 24 -34.04 -6.16 -32.77
CA GLU A 24 -34.58 -7.14 -33.71
C GLU A 24 -34.08 -6.91 -35.15
N PRO A 25 -33.92 -7.99 -35.95
CA PRO A 25 -33.25 -7.95 -37.25
C PRO A 25 -34.19 -7.51 -38.38
N MET A 26 -33.65 -6.67 -39.28
CA MET A 26 -34.37 -6.18 -40.45
C MET A 26 -34.50 -7.27 -41.53
N ARG A 27 -35.73 -7.48 -41.99
CA ARG A 27 -36.09 -8.32 -43.13
C ARG A 27 -35.58 -7.73 -44.46
N THR A 28 -35.22 -8.67 -45.32
CA THR A 28 -34.98 -8.62 -46.76
C THR A 28 -35.85 -7.66 -47.56
N ILE A 29 -35.22 -6.89 -48.46
CA ILE A 29 -35.86 -6.29 -49.65
C ILE A 29 -35.15 -6.80 -50.91
N ASP A 30 -36.03 -7.04 -51.88
CA ASP A 30 -35.95 -7.64 -53.20
C ASP A 30 -34.87 -7.08 -54.16
N GLY A 31 -34.50 -7.92 -55.12
CA GLY A 31 -33.47 -7.70 -56.11
C GLY A 31 -33.86 -6.78 -57.25
N SER A 32 -32.86 -6.10 -57.78
CA SER A 32 -32.85 -5.62 -59.16
C SER A 32 -31.41 -5.64 -59.68
N ALA A 33 -31.25 -6.25 -60.86
CA ALA A 33 -29.98 -6.59 -61.46
C ALA A 33 -29.30 -5.38 -62.12
N MET A 34 -27.97 -5.27 -62.01
CA MET A 34 -27.18 -4.58 -63.04
C MET A 34 -25.81 -5.23 -63.22
N ARG A 35 -25.59 -5.71 -64.44
CA ARG A 35 -24.40 -6.43 -64.94
C ARG A 35 -23.14 -5.55 -64.87
N TRP A 36 -22.04 -6.13 -64.37
CA TRP A 36 -20.69 -5.62 -64.60
C TRP A 36 -19.89 -6.59 -65.48
N ARG A 37 -19.33 -6.08 -66.59
CA ARG A 37 -18.45 -6.80 -67.51
C ARG A 37 -16.98 -6.66 -67.05
N PRO A 38 -16.13 -7.69 -67.18
CA PRO A 38 -14.71 -7.55 -66.88
C PRO A 38 -13.94 -7.00 -68.10
N ARG A 39 -13.09 -5.99 -67.87
CA ARG A 39 -12.09 -5.51 -68.84
C ARG A 39 -10.68 -5.60 -68.25
N THR A 40 -9.89 -6.51 -68.83
CA THR A 40 -8.44 -6.49 -69.11
C THR A 40 -7.48 -5.71 -68.18
N PRO A 41 -6.44 -6.36 -67.61
CA PRO A 41 -5.30 -5.68 -67.01
C PRO A 41 -4.17 -5.44 -68.03
N SER A 42 -3.66 -4.21 -68.09
CA SER A 42 -2.51 -3.79 -68.91
C SER A 42 -1.19 -3.82 -68.12
N ARG A 43 -0.25 -4.64 -68.60
CA ARG A 43 1.23 -4.56 -68.63
C ARG A 43 1.97 -3.75 -67.54
N PHE A 44 2.70 -4.49 -66.70
CA PHE A 44 3.92 -4.03 -66.01
C PHE A 44 5.19 -4.47 -66.78
N PRO A 45 6.30 -3.70 -66.75
CA PRO A 45 7.52 -4.02 -67.50
C PRO A 45 8.37 -5.13 -66.86
N ARG A 46 9.02 -5.94 -67.70
CA ARG A 46 9.87 -7.11 -67.33
C ARG A 46 11.29 -6.66 -66.97
N ILE A 47 11.79 -7.13 -65.83
CA ILE A 47 13.21 -7.07 -65.41
C ILE A 47 13.90 -8.37 -65.88
N PRO A 48 15.09 -8.32 -66.51
CA PRO A 48 15.78 -9.51 -67.03
C PRO A 48 16.48 -10.31 -65.93
N VAL A 49 16.37 -11.65 -66.02
CA VAL A 49 17.02 -12.64 -65.14
C VAL A 49 18.33 -13.11 -65.81
N PRO A 50 19.49 -13.09 -65.11
CA PRO A 50 20.74 -13.62 -65.66
C PRO A 50 20.80 -15.17 -65.58
N PRO A 51 21.60 -15.82 -66.44
CA PRO A 51 21.64 -17.29 -66.53
C PRO A 51 22.40 -17.96 -65.37
N ILE A 52 21.88 -19.11 -64.95
CA ILE A 52 22.42 -19.99 -63.91
C ILE A 52 23.75 -20.60 -64.38
N ARG A 53 24.85 -20.32 -63.66
CA ARG A 53 26.12 -21.07 -63.79
C ARG A 53 26.16 -22.24 -62.80
N ARG A 54 26.58 -23.41 -63.28
CA ARG A 54 26.71 -24.68 -62.53
C ARG A 54 27.69 -24.53 -61.35
N PRO A 55 27.48 -25.25 -60.23
CA PRO A 55 28.36 -25.17 -59.08
C PRO A 55 29.72 -25.81 -59.37
N ALA A 56 30.79 -25.11 -58.97
CA ALA A 56 32.13 -25.66 -58.94
C ALA A 56 32.26 -26.62 -57.75
N TYR A 57 32.78 -27.82 -57.99
CA TYR A 57 33.12 -28.77 -56.93
C TYR A 57 34.21 -28.18 -56.01
N PRO A 58 34.04 -28.20 -54.68
CA PRO A 58 35.06 -27.74 -53.76
C PRO A 58 36.26 -28.70 -53.77
N ARG A 59 37.46 -28.12 -53.84
CA ARG A 59 38.75 -28.81 -53.74
C ARG A 59 38.86 -29.56 -52.40
N ALA A 60 39.61 -30.67 -52.40
CA ALA A 60 39.75 -31.66 -51.32
C ALA A 60 40.34 -31.19 -49.96
N GLY A 61 40.31 -29.88 -49.64
CA GLY A 61 40.77 -29.32 -48.36
C GLY A 61 39.68 -28.90 -47.37
N ALA A 62 38.42 -28.76 -47.82
CA ALA A 62 37.33 -28.28 -46.95
C ALA A 62 36.81 -29.37 -45.99
N ALA A 63 36.81 -30.63 -46.39
CA ALA A 63 36.33 -31.75 -45.58
C ALA A 63 37.24 -32.02 -44.36
N ALA A 64 38.56 -31.88 -44.51
CA ALA A 64 39.51 -32.09 -43.41
C ALA A 64 39.34 -31.04 -42.29
N THR A 65 39.06 -29.79 -42.66
CA THR A 65 38.86 -28.68 -41.70
C THR A 65 37.56 -28.84 -40.91
N LEU A 66 36.49 -29.31 -41.56
CA LEU A 66 35.20 -29.59 -40.93
C LEU A 66 35.26 -30.77 -39.94
N VAL A 67 36.02 -31.83 -40.28
CA VAL A 67 36.23 -32.98 -39.39
C VAL A 67 37.03 -32.56 -38.15
N LEU A 68 38.03 -31.69 -38.29
CA LEU A 68 38.84 -31.18 -37.17
C LEU A 68 38.01 -30.32 -36.21
N VAL A 69 37.12 -29.46 -36.72
CA VAL A 69 36.23 -28.63 -35.90
C VAL A 69 35.20 -29.49 -35.16
N MET A 70 34.66 -30.53 -35.79
CA MET A 70 33.75 -31.46 -35.11
C MET A 70 34.43 -32.25 -34.00
N LEU A 71 35.66 -32.75 -34.22
CA LEU A 71 36.42 -33.47 -33.19
C LEU A 71 36.80 -32.57 -32.01
N ALA A 72 37.17 -31.31 -32.27
CA ALA A 72 37.45 -30.33 -31.22
C ALA A 72 36.18 -29.99 -30.40
N SER A 73 35.03 -29.85 -31.07
CA SER A 73 33.75 -29.57 -30.41
C SER A 73 33.27 -30.75 -29.55
N LEU A 74 33.51 -31.98 -30.01
CA LEU A 74 33.20 -33.19 -29.25
C LEU A 74 34.08 -33.31 -27.99
N LEU A 75 35.36 -32.94 -28.10
CA LEU A 75 36.28 -32.95 -26.96
C LEU A 75 35.87 -31.94 -25.87
N VAL A 76 35.43 -30.74 -26.26
CA VAL A 76 34.94 -29.72 -25.32
C VAL A 76 33.67 -30.18 -24.61
N LEU A 77 32.74 -30.82 -25.32
CA LEU A 77 31.52 -31.38 -24.73
C LEU A 77 31.81 -32.51 -23.73
N VAL A 78 32.79 -33.38 -24.03
CA VAL A 78 33.23 -34.44 -23.11
C VAL A 78 33.89 -33.85 -21.86
N LEU A 79 34.72 -32.81 -22.01
CA LEU A 79 35.35 -32.13 -20.86
C LEU A 79 34.33 -31.42 -19.97
N LEU A 80 33.30 -30.80 -20.56
CA LEU A 80 32.23 -30.15 -19.80
C LEU A 80 31.37 -31.18 -19.04
N ALA A 81 31.11 -32.35 -19.65
CA ALA A 81 30.40 -33.45 -19.00
C ALA A 81 31.21 -34.05 -17.83
N VAL A 82 32.53 -34.17 -17.97
CA VAL A 82 33.42 -34.64 -16.89
C VAL A 82 33.50 -33.61 -15.76
N ALA A 83 33.48 -32.31 -16.06
CA ALA A 83 33.46 -31.26 -15.03
C ALA A 83 32.15 -31.25 -14.23
N LEU A 84 31.00 -31.54 -14.87
CA LEU A 84 29.71 -31.64 -14.20
C LEU A 84 29.55 -32.95 -13.40
N MET A 85 30.22 -34.03 -13.81
CA MET A 85 30.22 -35.31 -13.08
C MET A 85 31.21 -35.37 -11.92
N ARG A 86 32.17 -34.43 -11.83
CA ARG A 86 33.09 -34.29 -10.69
C ARG A 86 32.60 -33.27 -9.66
N GLY A 87 31.31 -33.33 -9.33
CA GLY A 87 30.76 -32.63 -8.17
C GLY A 87 31.33 -33.21 -6.89
N GLU A 88 32.40 -32.59 -6.38
CA GLU A 88 32.84 -32.76 -4.99
C GLU A 88 32.66 -31.44 -4.25
N THR A 89 31.69 -31.50 -3.35
CA THR A 89 31.44 -30.58 -2.24
C THR A 89 32.63 -30.50 -1.30
N GLY A 90 33.06 -29.29 -0.94
CA GLY A 90 34.03 -29.05 0.13
C GLY A 90 33.81 -27.70 0.81
N PHE A 91 33.06 -27.70 1.91
CA PHE A 91 33.30 -26.75 3.01
C PHE A 91 34.48 -27.31 3.84
N PRO A 92 35.43 -26.48 4.31
CA PRO A 92 35.29 -25.96 5.67
C PRO A 92 35.92 -24.58 5.94
N GLY A 93 35.50 -23.94 7.03
CA GLY A 93 36.36 -23.03 7.80
C GLY A 93 35.78 -21.66 8.11
N ALA A 94 35.07 -21.55 9.23
CA ALA A 94 34.68 -20.29 9.84
C ALA A 94 35.93 -19.44 10.20
N SER A 95 35.91 -18.17 9.80
CA SER A 95 36.67 -17.12 10.48
C SER A 95 35.79 -15.86 10.56
N ASN A 96 35.69 -15.33 11.78
CA ASN A 96 34.94 -14.13 12.12
C ASN A 96 35.64 -12.89 11.54
N GLY A 97 34.90 -12.03 10.86
CA GLY A 97 35.33 -10.69 10.47
C GLY A 97 34.59 -10.19 9.24
N GLU A 98 33.84 -9.10 9.40
CA GLU A 98 33.23 -8.27 8.34
C GLU A 98 32.03 -8.86 7.58
N VAL A 99 30.84 -8.73 8.17
CA VAL A 99 29.60 -8.63 7.40
C VAL A 99 29.38 -7.16 7.06
N ALA A 100 30.02 -6.69 5.99
CA ALA A 100 29.73 -5.39 5.40
C ALA A 100 29.78 -5.49 3.87
N ASN A 101 28.62 -5.23 3.26
CA ASN A 101 28.43 -4.77 1.88
C ASN A 101 28.96 -5.64 0.73
N ALA A 102 28.19 -6.67 0.36
CA ALA A 102 28.36 -7.34 -0.95
C ALA A 102 27.04 -7.79 -1.63
N GLU A 103 25.89 -7.18 -1.32
CA GLU A 103 24.64 -7.37 -2.10
C GLU A 103 24.25 -6.12 -2.93
N GLY A 104 25.12 -5.10 -3.00
CA GLY A 104 24.80 -3.78 -3.55
C GLY A 104 24.93 -3.61 -5.06
N ALA A 105 25.69 -4.45 -5.78
CA ALA A 105 25.90 -4.34 -7.23
C ALA A 105 24.72 -4.90 -8.06
N GLY A 106 23.49 -4.70 -7.56
CA GLY A 106 22.26 -5.20 -8.14
C GLY A 106 21.67 -4.29 -9.21
N GLU A 107 20.86 -4.88 -10.08
CA GLU A 107 20.18 -4.26 -11.22
C GLU A 107 19.59 -2.86 -10.94
N SER A 108 19.65 -1.97 -11.94
CA SER A 108 19.10 -0.60 -11.87
C SER A 108 17.62 -0.58 -11.46
N LEU A 109 17.23 0.38 -10.62
CA LEU A 109 15.83 0.66 -10.29
C LEU A 109 15.19 1.48 -11.41
N VAL A 110 13.92 1.23 -11.71
CA VAL A 110 13.14 1.99 -12.70
C VAL A 110 12.09 2.84 -11.99
N VAL A 111 12.21 4.16 -12.11
CA VAL A 111 11.29 5.13 -11.51
C VAL A 111 10.53 5.89 -12.59
N TYR A 112 9.21 5.86 -12.54
CA TYR A 112 8.37 6.69 -13.41
C TYR A 112 8.01 7.96 -12.65
N CYS A 113 8.52 9.10 -13.10
CA CYS A 113 8.48 10.35 -12.34
C CYS A 113 7.82 11.48 -13.12
N ALA A 114 6.85 12.15 -12.52
CA ALA A 114 6.25 13.34 -13.11
C ALA A 114 7.30 14.44 -13.31
N ALA A 115 7.20 15.18 -14.41
CA ALA A 115 8.17 16.22 -14.79
C ALA A 115 8.34 17.32 -13.72
N SER A 116 7.30 17.60 -12.93
CA SER A 116 7.34 18.58 -11.83
C SER A 116 8.37 18.24 -10.75
N ASN A 117 8.72 16.96 -10.59
CA ASN A 117 9.67 16.46 -9.60
C ASN A 117 11.10 16.31 -10.15
N LYS A 118 11.36 16.72 -11.41
CA LYS A 118 12.61 16.38 -12.10
C LYS A 118 13.86 16.89 -11.39
N SER A 119 13.93 18.18 -11.05
CA SER A 119 15.12 18.78 -10.42
C SER A 119 15.41 18.15 -9.06
N VAL A 120 14.39 18.06 -8.19
CA VAL A 120 14.50 17.45 -6.86
C VAL A 120 14.89 15.98 -6.91
N ILE A 121 14.24 15.15 -7.75
CA ILE A 121 14.54 13.72 -7.79
C ILE A 121 15.92 13.42 -8.39
N GLU A 122 16.41 14.27 -9.31
CA GLU A 122 17.78 14.14 -9.84
C GLU A 122 18.83 14.43 -8.76
N ALA A 123 18.57 15.37 -7.84
CA ALA A 123 19.44 15.59 -6.68
C ALA A 123 19.45 14.37 -5.74
N ILE A 124 18.27 13.87 -5.40
CA ILE A 124 18.10 12.66 -4.57
C ILE A 124 18.78 11.45 -5.22
N ARG A 125 18.60 11.27 -6.53
CA ARG A 125 19.21 10.19 -7.31
C ARG A 125 20.73 10.23 -7.20
N ARG A 126 21.36 11.39 -7.44
CA ARG A 126 22.83 11.53 -7.38
C ARG A 126 23.37 11.15 -6.01
N ASP A 127 22.75 11.65 -4.95
CA ASP A 127 23.18 11.35 -3.58
C ASP A 127 23.01 9.86 -3.25
N TYR A 128 21.90 9.26 -3.68
CA TYR A 128 21.63 7.84 -3.48
C TYR A 128 22.61 6.95 -4.26
N GLU A 129 22.82 7.23 -5.54
CA GLU A 129 23.78 6.48 -6.37
C GLU A 129 25.20 6.59 -5.83
N ALA A 130 25.60 7.78 -5.36
CA ALA A 130 26.91 7.99 -4.74
C ALA A 130 27.07 7.21 -3.42
N ALA A 131 26.00 7.15 -2.61
CA ALA A 131 26.04 6.47 -1.32
C ALA A 131 25.98 4.94 -1.43
N PHE A 132 25.20 4.41 -2.37
CA PHE A 132 24.86 2.98 -2.40
C PHE A 132 25.31 2.24 -3.66
N GLY A 133 25.88 2.94 -4.66
CA GLY A 133 26.38 2.35 -5.90
C GLY A 133 25.30 1.73 -6.82
N ARG A 134 24.02 1.91 -6.48
CA ARG A 134 22.88 1.36 -7.23
C ARG A 134 22.30 2.42 -8.16
N ALA A 135 22.34 2.14 -9.47
CA ALA A 135 21.75 3.00 -10.49
C ALA A 135 20.22 3.14 -10.33
N VAL A 136 19.71 4.33 -10.60
CA VAL A 136 18.27 4.62 -10.65
C VAL A 136 17.92 5.25 -11.99
N THR A 137 17.33 4.46 -12.88
CA THR A 137 16.86 4.93 -14.19
C THR A 137 15.49 5.61 -14.05
N ILE A 138 15.40 6.89 -14.40
CA ILE A 138 14.16 7.67 -14.28
C ILE A 138 13.55 7.94 -15.65
N GLN A 139 12.28 7.60 -15.82
CA GLN A 139 11.46 8.01 -16.96
C GLN A 139 10.58 9.18 -16.58
N TYR A 140 10.75 10.31 -17.27
CA TYR A 140 9.98 11.53 -17.05
C TYR A 140 8.78 11.65 -17.99
N GLY A 141 7.69 12.24 -17.50
CA GLY A 141 6.51 12.52 -18.30
C GLY A 141 5.36 13.15 -17.53
N SER A 142 4.18 13.21 -18.16
CA SER A 142 2.93 13.55 -17.48
C SER A 142 2.48 12.36 -16.62
N SER A 143 1.79 12.62 -15.50
CA SER A 143 1.35 11.54 -14.60
C SER A 143 0.42 10.54 -15.29
N GLN A 144 -0.45 10.99 -16.20
CA GLN A 144 -1.32 10.08 -16.95
C GLN A 144 -0.54 9.24 -17.98
N THR A 145 0.40 9.86 -18.72
CA THR A 145 1.21 9.13 -19.70
C THR A 145 2.05 8.06 -19.01
N LEU A 146 2.68 8.39 -17.88
CA LEU A 146 3.47 7.45 -17.09
C LEU A 146 2.60 6.32 -16.52
N LEU A 147 1.41 6.62 -16.01
CA LEU A 147 0.46 5.61 -15.54
C LEU A 147 0.06 4.64 -16.67
N ALA A 148 -0.24 5.15 -17.86
CA ALA A 148 -0.54 4.31 -19.02
C ALA A 148 0.65 3.46 -19.44
N SER A 149 1.87 4.03 -19.47
CA SER A 149 3.10 3.29 -19.74
C SER A 149 3.34 2.21 -18.70
N MET A 150 3.08 2.47 -17.43
CA MET A 150 3.24 1.51 -16.33
C MET A 150 2.24 0.35 -16.48
N GLN A 151 0.99 0.63 -16.86
CA GLN A 151 -0.03 -0.37 -17.12
C GLN A 151 0.36 -1.34 -18.24
N VAL A 152 0.98 -0.82 -19.32
CA VAL A 152 1.41 -1.60 -20.48
C VAL A 152 2.71 -2.36 -20.22
N SER A 153 3.74 -1.67 -19.71
CA SER A 153 5.09 -2.21 -19.56
C SER A 153 5.27 -3.11 -18.35
N ARG A 154 4.54 -2.84 -17.25
CA ARG A 154 4.68 -3.51 -15.95
C ARG A 154 6.13 -3.55 -15.43
N SER A 155 6.97 -2.61 -15.85
CA SER A 155 8.43 -2.62 -15.62
C SER A 155 8.93 -1.56 -14.64
N ALA A 156 8.05 -0.71 -14.11
CA ALA A 156 8.43 0.27 -13.09
C ALA A 156 8.55 -0.41 -11.73
N ASP A 157 9.52 0.03 -10.93
CA ASP A 157 9.65 -0.34 -9.52
C ASP A 157 8.93 0.68 -8.62
N LEU A 158 8.97 1.95 -9.03
CA LEU A 158 8.42 3.09 -8.31
C LEU A 158 7.67 4.03 -9.25
N PHE A 159 6.58 4.62 -8.75
CA PHE A 159 5.80 5.62 -9.44
C PHE A 159 5.67 6.89 -8.58
N LEU A 160 6.22 8.00 -9.07
CA LEU A 160 6.20 9.32 -8.44
C LEU A 160 5.35 10.27 -9.31
N PRO A 161 4.02 10.25 -9.22
CA PRO A 161 3.17 11.22 -9.90
C PRO A 161 3.30 12.62 -9.29
N ALA A 162 2.71 13.61 -9.96
CA ALA A 162 2.63 14.98 -9.44
C ALA A 162 1.54 15.14 -8.38
N ASP A 163 0.64 14.16 -8.24
CA ASP A 163 -0.45 14.14 -7.27
C ASP A 163 -0.87 12.70 -6.90
N THR A 164 -1.24 12.46 -5.65
CA THR A 164 -1.65 11.14 -5.12
C THR A 164 -2.88 10.55 -5.80
N SER A 165 -3.73 11.37 -6.43
CA SER A 165 -4.88 10.84 -7.17
C SER A 165 -4.49 9.90 -8.32
N TYR A 166 -3.25 9.98 -8.82
CA TYR A 166 -2.71 9.01 -9.77
C TYR A 166 -2.25 7.69 -9.13
N LEU A 167 -1.83 7.70 -7.86
CA LEU A 167 -1.62 6.47 -7.09
C LEU A 167 -2.95 5.75 -6.87
N ASP A 168 -4.04 6.49 -6.58
CA ASP A 168 -5.38 5.90 -6.46
C ASP A 168 -5.90 5.34 -7.80
N MET A 169 -5.61 6.02 -8.90
CA MET A 169 -5.89 5.47 -10.24
C MET A 169 -5.09 4.19 -10.50
N ALA A 170 -3.81 4.14 -10.12
CA ALA A 170 -2.98 2.94 -10.22
C ALA A 170 -3.54 1.77 -9.39
N ARG A 171 -3.98 2.03 -8.15
CA ARG A 171 -4.66 1.02 -7.31
C ARG A 171 -5.91 0.47 -7.98
N ARG A 172 -6.76 1.33 -8.53
CA ARG A 172 -8.01 0.94 -9.22
C ARG A 172 -7.79 0.05 -10.44
N ILE A 173 -6.66 0.19 -11.13
CA ILE A 173 -6.29 -0.68 -12.28
C ILE A 173 -5.44 -1.89 -11.88
N GLY A 174 -5.33 -2.17 -10.57
CA GLY A 174 -4.77 -3.41 -10.04
C GLY A 174 -3.30 -3.38 -9.63
N PHE A 175 -2.70 -2.20 -9.43
CA PHE A 175 -1.36 -2.11 -8.82
C PHE A 175 -1.47 -2.09 -7.30
N GLY A 176 -0.81 -3.05 -6.64
CA GLY A 176 -0.52 -2.95 -5.21
C GLY A 176 0.57 -1.91 -4.99
N LEU A 177 0.34 -0.95 -4.10
CA LEU A 177 1.26 0.16 -3.84
C LEU A 177 1.52 0.33 -2.35
N VAL A 178 2.78 0.49 -1.97
CA VAL A 178 3.18 1.02 -0.66
C VAL A 178 3.57 2.48 -0.86
N GLU A 179 2.92 3.39 -0.15
CA GLU A 179 3.06 4.83 -0.38
C GLU A 179 4.03 5.48 0.61
N TYR A 180 4.83 6.41 0.11
CA TYR A 180 5.75 7.23 0.89
C TYR A 180 5.45 8.72 0.59
N PRO A 181 4.80 9.44 1.52
CA PRO A 181 4.53 10.87 1.37
C PRO A 181 5.84 11.67 1.28
N LEU A 182 5.89 12.65 0.38
CA LEU A 182 7.10 13.44 0.13
C LEU A 182 6.86 14.93 0.36
N ALA A 183 5.88 15.52 -0.30
CA ALA A 183 5.69 16.97 -0.24
C ALA A 183 4.31 17.42 -0.73
N ARG A 184 4.06 18.73 -0.64
CA ARG A 184 2.91 19.41 -1.25
C ARG A 184 3.37 20.55 -2.15
N MET A 185 2.55 20.86 -3.16
CA MET A 185 2.71 21.99 -4.07
C MET A 185 1.38 22.72 -4.24
N ASN A 186 1.39 24.04 -4.42
CA ASN A 186 0.16 24.82 -4.63
C ASN A 186 0.10 25.40 -6.04
N ALA A 187 -1.10 25.49 -6.61
CA ALA A 187 -1.30 26.13 -7.89
C ALA A 187 -1.11 27.65 -7.80
N VAL A 188 -0.44 28.21 -8.80
CA VAL A 188 -0.13 29.63 -8.92
C VAL A 188 -0.14 30.06 -10.37
N LEU A 189 -0.20 31.37 -10.61
CA LEU A 189 0.13 31.92 -11.91
C LEU A 189 1.63 32.16 -12.01
N ALA A 190 2.22 31.69 -13.11
CA ALA A 190 3.54 32.09 -13.58
C ALA A 190 3.39 33.24 -14.58
N VAL A 191 4.12 34.32 -14.37
CA VAL A 191 4.22 35.45 -15.32
C VAL A 191 5.70 35.81 -15.54
N PRO A 192 6.08 36.49 -16.63
CA PRO A 192 7.44 37.02 -16.77
C PRO A 192 7.79 37.97 -15.61
N LEU A 193 9.05 37.97 -15.18
CA LEU A 193 9.54 38.83 -14.10
C LEU A 193 9.16 40.29 -14.32
N GLY A 194 8.65 40.95 -13.27
CA GLY A 194 8.15 42.32 -13.34
C GLY A 194 6.72 42.43 -13.87
N ASN A 195 6.09 41.31 -14.23
CA ASN A 195 4.69 41.18 -14.59
C ASN A 195 4.23 42.25 -15.61
N PRO A 196 4.75 42.25 -16.85
CA PRO A 196 4.56 43.33 -17.82
C PRO A 196 3.11 43.54 -18.25
N LYS A 197 2.25 42.53 -18.06
CA LYS A 197 0.81 42.62 -18.31
C LYS A 197 0.02 43.01 -17.07
N ALA A 198 0.65 43.21 -15.91
CA ALA A 198 0.00 43.50 -14.64
C ALA A 198 -1.14 42.53 -14.29
N ILE A 199 -0.90 41.22 -14.47
CA ILE A 199 -1.84 40.15 -14.15
C ILE A 199 -1.81 39.93 -12.64
N ARG A 200 -2.91 40.24 -11.93
CA ARG A 200 -2.99 40.10 -10.46
C ARG A 200 -4.25 39.38 -10.00
N THR A 201 -5.22 39.21 -10.88
CA THR A 201 -6.52 38.61 -10.58
C THR A 201 -6.91 37.61 -11.67
N PHE A 202 -7.89 36.74 -11.39
CA PHE A 202 -8.45 35.87 -12.41
C PHE A 202 -9.04 36.64 -13.60
N SER A 203 -9.67 37.79 -13.35
CA SER A 203 -10.22 38.63 -14.42
C SER A 203 -9.15 39.16 -15.37
N ASP A 204 -7.92 39.37 -14.89
CA ASP A 204 -6.80 39.82 -15.72
C ASP A 204 -6.38 38.78 -16.76
N LEU A 205 -6.55 37.49 -16.45
CA LEU A 205 -6.30 36.37 -17.36
C LEU A 205 -7.28 36.32 -18.52
N LEU A 206 -8.43 36.99 -18.41
CA LEU A 206 -9.50 36.98 -19.42
C LEU A 206 -9.49 38.25 -20.29
N ARG A 207 -8.56 39.18 -20.04
CA ARG A 207 -8.50 40.43 -20.80
C ARG A 207 -8.08 40.15 -22.25
N PRO A 208 -8.64 40.86 -23.23
CA PRO A 208 -8.19 40.78 -24.61
C PRO A 208 -6.67 41.01 -24.74
N GLY A 209 -5.99 40.14 -25.48
CA GLY A 209 -4.54 40.25 -25.71
C GLY A 209 -3.66 39.72 -24.56
N VAL A 210 -4.23 39.01 -23.58
CA VAL A 210 -3.50 38.18 -22.62
C VAL A 210 -3.55 36.73 -23.09
N ARG A 211 -2.38 36.16 -23.38
CA ARG A 211 -2.22 34.77 -23.83
C ARG A 211 -1.94 33.88 -22.62
N VAL A 212 -2.77 32.87 -22.40
CA VAL A 212 -2.64 31.95 -21.25
C VAL A 212 -2.30 30.54 -21.73
N ALA A 213 -1.30 29.92 -21.12
CA ALA A 213 -1.05 28.48 -21.25
C ALA A 213 -1.57 27.72 -20.03
N GLN A 214 -2.08 26.51 -20.26
CA GLN A 214 -2.44 25.58 -19.18
C GLN A 214 -1.82 24.20 -19.46
N ALA A 215 -1.66 23.40 -18.41
CA ALA A 215 -1.41 21.97 -18.62
C ALA A 215 -2.76 21.28 -18.93
N SER A 216 -2.75 20.29 -19.82
CA SER A 216 -3.94 19.52 -20.20
C SER A 216 -4.48 18.76 -18.99
N ALA A 217 -5.79 18.87 -18.80
CA ALA A 217 -6.50 18.22 -17.71
C ALA A 217 -6.69 16.70 -17.90
N GLU A 218 -6.40 16.21 -19.11
CA GLU A 218 -6.38 14.80 -19.48
C GLU A 218 -5.04 14.13 -19.14
N SER A 219 -3.96 14.90 -19.03
CA SER A 219 -2.60 14.36 -18.93
C SER A 219 -1.84 14.77 -17.66
N ALA A 220 -1.95 16.02 -17.24
CA ALA A 220 -1.19 16.59 -16.13
C ALA A 220 -2.04 16.83 -14.88
N ALA A 221 -1.45 16.57 -13.70
CA ALA A 221 -2.12 16.76 -12.42
C ALA A 221 -2.63 18.19 -12.21
N ILE A 222 -1.79 19.22 -12.46
CA ILE A 222 -2.21 20.62 -12.31
C ILE A 222 -3.40 20.97 -13.21
N GLY A 223 -3.43 20.45 -14.44
CA GLY A 223 -4.54 20.67 -15.36
C GLY A 223 -5.82 20.03 -14.86
N LYS A 224 -5.73 18.79 -14.37
CA LYS A 224 -6.86 18.05 -13.78
C LYS A 224 -7.43 18.82 -12.59
N LEU A 225 -6.58 19.17 -11.62
CA LEU A 225 -6.97 19.88 -10.41
C LEU A 225 -7.55 21.27 -10.73
N THR A 226 -6.92 22.00 -11.65
CA THR A 226 -7.42 23.31 -12.13
C THR A 226 -8.81 23.20 -12.74
N ARG A 227 -9.04 22.21 -13.62
CA ARG A 227 -10.36 21.98 -14.18
C ARG A 227 -11.37 21.62 -13.11
N GLU A 228 -11.04 20.69 -12.23
CA GLU A 228 -11.93 20.26 -11.15
C GLU A 228 -12.34 21.46 -10.30
N THR A 229 -11.41 22.26 -9.78
CA THR A 229 -11.70 23.41 -8.94
C THR A 229 -12.46 24.52 -9.68
N LEU A 230 -11.99 24.95 -10.86
CA LEU A 230 -12.61 26.07 -11.58
C LEU A 230 -13.96 25.71 -12.21
N SER A 231 -14.25 24.42 -12.42
CA SER A 231 -15.59 24.00 -12.87
C SER A 231 -16.63 24.21 -11.77
N HIS A 232 -16.29 23.94 -10.50
CA HIS A 232 -17.19 24.19 -9.38
C HIS A 232 -17.53 25.67 -9.21
N SER A 233 -16.59 26.57 -9.53
CA SER A 233 -16.80 28.01 -9.45
C SER A 233 -17.36 28.64 -10.75
N GLY A 234 -17.65 27.83 -11.78
CA GLY A 234 -18.12 28.32 -13.09
C GLY A 234 -17.08 29.11 -13.90
N ASN A 235 -15.80 29.04 -13.52
CA ASN A 235 -14.72 29.80 -14.13
C ASN A 235 -13.95 29.01 -15.20
N TRP A 236 -14.07 27.69 -15.21
CA TRP A 236 -13.32 26.82 -16.11
C TRP A 236 -13.57 27.15 -17.58
N ASP A 237 -14.83 27.20 -18.03
CA ASP A 237 -15.16 27.41 -19.45
C ASP A 237 -14.61 28.73 -19.98
N ARG A 238 -14.67 29.79 -19.15
CA ARG A 238 -14.13 31.11 -19.48
C ARG A 238 -12.62 31.09 -19.64
N LEU A 239 -11.92 30.43 -18.70
CA LEU A 239 -10.46 30.31 -18.77
C LEU A 239 -10.01 29.42 -19.94
N ALA A 240 -10.68 28.28 -20.13
CA ALA A 240 -10.39 27.34 -21.21
C ALA A 240 -10.58 28.01 -22.58
N ALA A 241 -11.63 28.81 -22.77
CA ALA A 241 -11.85 29.58 -23.99
C ALA A 241 -10.76 30.63 -24.26
N ASN A 242 -10.13 31.19 -23.22
CA ASN A 242 -9.02 32.15 -23.35
C ASN A 242 -7.62 31.48 -23.36
N THR A 243 -7.56 30.15 -23.22
CA THR A 243 -6.29 29.42 -23.22
C THR A 243 -5.82 29.20 -24.65
N VAL A 244 -4.62 29.70 -24.95
CA VAL A 244 -4.07 29.61 -26.32
C VAL A 244 -3.42 28.27 -26.60
N VAL A 245 -2.97 27.57 -25.55
CA VAL A 245 -2.31 26.27 -25.68
C VAL A 245 -2.47 25.44 -24.42
N PHE A 246 -2.71 24.14 -24.61
CA PHE A 246 -2.62 23.12 -23.57
C PHE A 246 -1.34 22.30 -23.75
N LYS A 247 -0.55 22.18 -22.69
CA LYS A 247 0.70 21.40 -22.67
C LYS A 247 0.53 20.08 -21.92
N THR A 248 1.37 19.10 -22.22
CA THR A 248 1.32 17.79 -21.58
C THR A 248 1.99 17.77 -20.20
N THR A 249 2.87 18.74 -19.90
CA THR A 249 3.52 18.87 -18.59
C THR A 249 3.47 20.31 -18.06
N VAL A 250 3.58 20.46 -16.74
CA VAL A 250 3.63 21.78 -16.09
C VAL A 250 4.93 22.54 -16.41
N ASN A 251 6.04 21.82 -16.61
CA ASN A 251 7.31 22.42 -17.00
C ASN A 251 7.24 23.05 -18.40
N ASP A 252 6.49 22.43 -19.32
CA ASP A 252 6.28 23.00 -20.66
C ASP A 252 5.45 24.30 -20.60
N VAL A 253 4.49 24.40 -19.67
CA VAL A 253 3.75 25.66 -19.42
C VAL A 253 4.71 26.73 -18.91
N ALA A 254 5.53 26.42 -17.91
CA ALA A 254 6.53 27.37 -17.38
C ALA A 254 7.53 27.81 -18.46
N ASN A 255 7.99 26.88 -19.31
CA ASN A 255 8.87 27.17 -20.45
C ASN A 255 8.22 28.12 -21.46
N ASP A 256 6.94 27.93 -21.79
CA ASP A 256 6.23 28.82 -22.72
C ASP A 256 6.11 30.25 -22.19
N VAL A 257 5.88 30.42 -20.87
CA VAL A 257 5.89 31.75 -20.22
C VAL A 257 7.30 32.34 -20.26
N LYS A 258 8.32 31.55 -19.93
CA LYS A 258 9.74 31.97 -19.94
C LYS A 258 10.20 32.42 -21.32
N LEU A 259 9.76 31.74 -22.37
CA LEU A 259 10.08 32.07 -23.76
C LEU A 259 9.21 33.22 -24.32
N GLY A 260 8.24 33.73 -23.56
CA GLY A 260 7.33 34.80 -24.00
C GLY A 260 6.31 34.36 -25.07
N SER A 261 6.17 33.05 -25.31
CA SER A 261 5.15 32.48 -26.21
C SER A 261 3.74 32.70 -25.66
N VAL A 262 3.61 32.79 -24.34
CA VAL A 262 2.40 33.21 -23.62
C VAL A 262 2.75 34.26 -22.56
N ASP A 263 1.74 34.92 -22.02
CA ASP A 263 1.90 36.00 -21.03
C ASP A 263 1.70 35.51 -19.59
N ALA A 264 0.96 34.41 -19.41
CA ALA A 264 0.78 33.75 -18.11
C ALA A 264 0.54 32.24 -18.29
N GLY A 265 0.79 31.47 -17.23
CA GLY A 265 0.38 30.08 -17.17
C GLY A 265 0.08 29.60 -15.76
N ILE A 266 -0.77 28.59 -15.64
CA ILE A 266 -1.07 27.95 -14.34
C ILE A 266 -0.05 26.83 -14.10
N VAL A 267 0.72 26.96 -13.02
CA VAL A 267 1.77 26.02 -12.63
C VAL A 267 1.71 25.70 -11.15
N PHE A 268 2.57 24.80 -10.68
CA PHE A 268 2.83 24.61 -9.26
C PHE A 268 3.94 25.57 -8.78
N ASP A 269 3.79 26.12 -7.58
CA ASP A 269 4.75 27.02 -6.94
C ASP A 269 6.18 26.47 -6.91
N ALA A 270 6.35 25.21 -6.52
CA ALA A 270 7.66 24.55 -6.44
C ALA A 270 8.38 24.50 -7.80
N VAL A 271 7.64 24.41 -8.92
CA VAL A 271 8.24 24.38 -10.26
C VAL A 271 8.94 25.69 -10.58
N LEU A 272 8.50 26.83 -10.03
CA LEU A 272 9.10 28.13 -10.29
C LEU A 272 10.51 28.29 -9.69
N HIS A 273 10.92 27.39 -8.79
CA HIS A 273 12.29 27.38 -8.25
C HIS A 273 13.36 27.32 -9.35
N ASP A 274 13.09 26.59 -10.44
CA ASP A 274 14.02 26.42 -11.57
C ASP A 274 13.92 27.57 -12.61
N TYR A 275 13.13 28.62 -12.34
CA TYR A 275 12.75 29.66 -13.30
C TYR A 275 12.94 31.08 -12.75
N GLU A 276 14.18 31.52 -12.59
CA GLU A 276 14.55 32.87 -12.08
C GLU A 276 13.93 34.05 -12.86
N THR A 277 13.59 33.84 -14.13
CA THR A 277 12.98 34.87 -14.99
C THR A 277 11.46 34.94 -14.88
N LEU A 278 10.85 34.13 -14.01
CA LEU A 278 9.41 34.07 -13.78
C LEU A 278 9.08 34.55 -12.38
N GLU A 279 7.90 35.15 -12.24
CA GLU A 279 7.35 35.63 -10.98
C GLU A 279 6.05 34.87 -10.67
N ARG A 280 5.86 34.54 -9.39
CA ARG A 280 4.65 33.93 -8.85
C ARG A 280 3.59 35.01 -8.59
N VAL A 281 2.39 34.82 -9.13
CA VAL A 281 1.19 35.58 -8.74
C VAL A 281 0.18 34.63 -8.11
N ALA A 282 -0.19 34.90 -6.85
CA ALA A 282 -1.24 34.18 -6.14
C ALA A 282 -2.60 34.82 -6.43
N ILE A 283 -3.62 34.00 -6.71
CA ILE A 283 -5.01 34.44 -6.89
C ILE A 283 -5.95 33.54 -6.08
N PRO A 284 -7.07 34.08 -5.55
CA PRO A 284 -8.00 33.33 -4.70
C PRO A 284 -8.55 32.06 -5.35
N GLU A 285 -8.79 32.09 -6.66
CA GLU A 285 -9.39 30.97 -7.40
C GLU A 285 -8.47 29.73 -7.49
N LEU A 286 -7.17 29.88 -7.20
CA LEU A 286 -6.20 28.79 -7.20
C LEU A 286 -5.75 28.39 -5.77
N GLU A 287 -6.15 29.13 -4.74
CA GLU A 287 -5.65 28.96 -3.37
C GLU A 287 -5.97 27.58 -2.79
N SER A 288 -7.14 27.03 -3.12
CA SER A 288 -7.54 25.69 -2.67
C SER A 288 -6.91 24.55 -3.48
N ILE A 289 -6.15 24.86 -4.52
CA ILE A 289 -5.58 23.85 -5.41
C ILE A 289 -4.20 23.45 -4.90
N GLN A 290 -4.18 22.34 -4.19
CA GLN A 290 -2.96 21.74 -3.66
C GLN A 290 -2.80 20.33 -4.23
N ALA A 291 -1.58 19.99 -4.64
CA ALA A 291 -1.22 18.63 -5.02
C ALA A 291 -0.42 17.97 -3.91
N HIS A 292 -0.75 16.72 -3.63
CA HIS A 292 -0.02 15.89 -2.67
C HIS A 292 0.95 14.97 -3.42
N VAL A 293 2.25 15.09 -3.14
CA VAL A 293 3.30 14.33 -3.81
C VAL A 293 3.72 13.17 -2.93
N SER A 294 3.54 11.96 -3.45
CA SER A 294 4.01 10.72 -2.82
C SER A 294 4.68 9.84 -3.87
N ILE A 295 5.66 9.04 -3.44
CA ILE A 295 6.23 7.96 -4.25
C ILE A 295 5.56 6.63 -3.86
N GLY A 296 5.00 5.95 -4.85
CA GLY A 296 4.39 4.62 -4.71
C GLY A 296 5.38 3.53 -5.11
N LEU A 297 5.74 2.66 -4.18
CA LEU A 297 6.46 1.42 -4.41
C LEU A 297 5.50 0.37 -4.96
N ILE A 298 5.83 -0.20 -6.13
CA ILE A 298 5.01 -1.24 -6.76
C ILE A 298 5.26 -2.58 -6.06
N ALA A 299 4.26 -3.08 -5.35
CA ALA A 299 4.37 -4.26 -4.49
C ALA A 299 4.75 -5.54 -5.26
N SER A 300 4.46 -5.61 -6.56
CA SER A 300 4.81 -6.73 -7.44
C SER A 300 6.19 -6.62 -8.08
N SER A 301 6.96 -5.56 -7.81
CA SER A 301 8.32 -5.43 -8.34
C SER A 301 9.19 -6.61 -7.85
N PRO A 302 10.11 -7.16 -8.66
CA PRO A 302 11.08 -8.13 -8.17
C PRO A 302 12.16 -7.49 -7.27
N LYS A 303 12.21 -6.16 -7.20
CA LYS A 303 13.22 -5.35 -6.49
C LYS A 303 12.63 -4.63 -5.28
N VAL A 304 11.55 -5.15 -4.67
CA VAL A 304 10.79 -4.45 -3.62
C VAL A 304 11.68 -3.93 -2.49
N ARG A 305 12.65 -4.72 -2.02
CA ARG A 305 13.59 -4.30 -0.98
C ARG A 305 14.46 -3.11 -1.41
N ALA A 306 15.07 -3.19 -2.59
CA ALA A 306 15.91 -2.11 -3.12
C ALA A 306 15.09 -0.84 -3.42
N ALA A 307 13.87 -1.00 -3.91
CA ALA A 307 12.96 0.10 -4.22
C ALA A 307 12.38 0.74 -2.94
N SER A 308 12.06 -0.05 -1.90
CA SER A 308 11.70 0.46 -0.57
C SER A 308 12.85 1.26 0.05
N HIS A 309 14.08 0.78 -0.08
CA HIS A 309 15.26 1.50 0.39
C HIS A 309 15.41 2.88 -0.28
N PHE A 310 15.24 2.97 -1.60
CA PHE A 310 15.23 4.26 -2.31
C PHE A 310 14.04 5.16 -1.89
N ALA A 311 12.84 4.59 -1.75
CA ALA A 311 11.66 5.34 -1.32
C ALA A 311 11.80 5.91 0.10
N ARG A 312 12.40 5.15 1.02
CA ARG A 312 12.79 5.61 2.36
C ARG A 312 13.82 6.72 2.29
N PHE A 313 14.82 6.61 1.41
CA PHE A 313 15.85 7.65 1.25
C PHE A 313 15.25 8.96 0.73
N ALA A 314 14.34 8.86 -0.25
CA ALA A 314 13.61 10.00 -0.79
C ALA A 314 12.68 10.66 0.25
N SER A 315 12.11 9.87 1.17
CA SER A 315 11.16 10.32 2.21
C SER A 315 11.79 10.57 3.58
N ALA A 316 13.11 10.47 3.72
CA ALA A 316 13.79 10.76 4.99
C ALA A 316 14.04 12.26 5.17
N ARG A 317 13.78 12.77 6.38
CA ARG A 317 13.76 14.22 6.71
C ARG A 317 15.11 14.92 6.53
N ASP A 318 16.18 14.17 6.69
CA ASP A 318 17.60 14.55 6.62
C ASP A 318 18.28 14.09 5.32
N LYS A 319 17.52 13.51 4.38
CA LYS A 319 17.97 13.13 3.03
C LYS A 319 17.06 13.73 1.96
N GLY A 320 16.19 12.94 1.35
CA GLY A 320 15.41 13.38 0.19
C GLY A 320 14.45 14.52 0.49
N LEU A 321 13.84 14.55 1.69
CA LEU A 321 12.97 15.67 2.07
C LEU A 321 13.73 16.98 2.28
N ALA A 322 15.01 16.93 2.63
CA ALA A 322 15.84 18.13 2.66
C ALA A 322 15.99 18.73 1.25
N HIS A 323 16.14 17.89 0.21
CA HIS A 323 16.11 18.33 -1.18
C HIS A 323 14.76 18.90 -1.58
N TYR A 324 13.64 18.28 -1.16
CA TYR A 324 12.31 18.84 -1.41
C TYR A 324 12.16 20.26 -0.84
N ARG A 325 12.57 20.50 0.42
CA ARG A 325 12.56 21.85 1.00
C ARG A 325 13.45 22.83 0.23
N ALA A 326 14.65 22.39 -0.18
CA ALA A 326 15.59 23.24 -0.92
C ALA A 326 15.07 23.64 -2.31
N HIS A 327 14.26 22.80 -2.95
CA HIS A 327 13.67 23.04 -4.27
C HIS A 327 12.28 23.69 -4.20
N GLY A 328 11.91 24.31 -3.07
CA GLY A 328 10.68 25.11 -2.95
C GLY A 328 9.39 24.30 -2.74
N PHE A 329 9.48 23.00 -2.47
CA PHE A 329 8.31 22.20 -2.09
C PHE A 329 8.00 22.35 -0.59
N GLN A 330 6.73 22.17 -0.22
CA GLN A 330 6.33 22.00 1.17
C GLN A 330 6.55 20.54 1.57
N ALA A 331 7.76 20.18 2.01
CA ALA A 331 8.09 18.81 2.38
C ALA A 331 7.23 18.30 3.55
N GLU A 332 6.90 17.01 3.50
CA GLU A 332 6.27 16.30 4.61
C GLU A 332 7.24 16.13 5.78
N GLU A 333 6.70 15.73 6.92
CA GLU A 333 7.53 15.17 8.00
C GLU A 333 7.85 13.70 7.68
N GLY A 334 9.10 13.32 7.90
CA GLY A 334 9.63 11.99 7.59
C GLY A 334 10.50 11.42 8.71
N ASP A 335 10.81 10.14 8.59
CA ASP A 335 11.72 9.46 9.51
C ASP A 335 13.15 9.99 9.34
N THR A 336 13.99 9.85 10.36
CA THR A 336 15.46 10.00 10.19
C THR A 336 15.97 8.89 9.28
N TRP A 337 16.88 9.22 8.38
CA TRP A 337 17.55 8.22 7.56
C TRP A 337 18.32 7.21 8.40
N SER A 338 18.08 5.94 8.12
CA SER A 338 18.91 4.81 8.55
C SER A 338 18.90 3.78 7.43
N ASP A 339 20.07 3.21 7.14
CA ASP A 339 20.25 2.17 6.12
C ASP A 339 19.45 0.90 6.48
N ALA A 340 19.53 0.50 7.75
CA ALA A 340 18.77 -0.59 8.34
C ALA A 340 18.10 -0.11 9.64
N PRO A 341 16.92 0.53 9.56
CA PRO A 341 16.24 1.07 10.73
C PRO A 341 15.77 -0.07 11.65
N GLU A 342 15.67 0.22 12.95
CA GLU A 342 15.15 -0.69 13.95
C GLU A 342 13.94 -0.07 14.63
N LEU A 343 12.76 -0.69 14.45
CA LEU A 343 11.51 -0.28 15.06
C LEU A 343 11.26 -1.12 16.32
N ILE A 344 11.07 -0.51 17.48
CA ILE A 344 10.68 -1.21 18.71
C ILE A 344 9.16 -1.31 18.78
N LEU A 345 8.64 -2.53 18.77
CA LEU A 345 7.22 -2.83 18.90
C LEU A 345 6.93 -3.53 20.23
N TYR A 346 6.11 -2.91 21.08
CA TYR A 346 5.50 -3.61 22.21
C TYR A 346 4.16 -4.17 21.77
N ALA A 347 3.87 -5.43 22.09
CA ALA A 347 2.61 -6.04 21.71
C ALA A 347 2.13 -7.03 22.77
N GLY A 348 0.81 -7.10 22.95
CA GLY A 348 0.21 -8.14 23.78
C GLY A 348 0.59 -9.54 23.30
N SER A 349 1.05 -10.43 24.20
CA SER A 349 1.53 -11.78 23.80
C SER A 349 0.51 -12.59 23.00
N MET A 350 -0.78 -12.38 23.24
CA MET A 350 -1.88 -13.03 22.52
C MET A 350 -1.92 -12.69 21.02
N LEU A 351 -1.35 -11.57 20.59
CA LEU A 351 -1.32 -11.15 19.19
C LEU A 351 -0.23 -11.87 18.39
N ARG A 352 0.77 -12.43 19.06
CA ARG A 352 1.96 -13.01 18.42
C ARG A 352 1.63 -14.02 17.31
N PRO A 353 0.74 -15.02 17.50
CA PRO A 353 0.43 -15.99 16.44
C PRO A 353 -0.11 -15.33 15.16
N ALA A 354 -0.89 -14.25 15.30
CA ALA A 354 -1.51 -13.55 14.18
C ALA A 354 -0.53 -12.58 13.47
N ILE A 355 0.35 -11.91 14.20
CA ILE A 355 1.18 -10.82 13.65
C ILE A 355 2.57 -11.26 13.18
N GLU A 356 3.14 -12.34 13.73
CA GLU A 356 4.58 -12.62 13.56
C GLU A 356 4.98 -12.74 12.08
N LYS A 357 4.21 -13.49 11.28
CA LYS A 357 4.45 -13.65 9.84
C LYS A 357 4.35 -12.31 9.08
N THR A 358 3.42 -11.45 9.50
CA THR A 358 3.26 -10.11 8.92
C THR A 358 4.51 -9.27 9.19
N ILE A 359 5.03 -9.31 10.42
CA ILE A 359 6.26 -8.56 10.77
C ILE A 359 7.46 -9.11 10.00
N THR A 360 7.63 -10.43 9.88
CA THR A 360 8.73 -11.02 9.10
C THR A 360 8.68 -10.58 7.63
N ALA A 361 7.52 -10.69 6.97
CA ALA A 361 7.37 -10.22 5.59
C ALA A 361 7.62 -8.70 5.46
N PHE A 362 7.24 -7.92 6.47
CA PHE A 362 7.50 -6.49 6.53
C PHE A 362 9.00 -6.18 6.63
N GLU A 363 9.74 -6.84 7.53
CA GLU A 363 11.20 -6.69 7.67
C GLU A 363 11.94 -7.05 6.38
N GLU A 364 11.55 -8.15 5.72
CA GLU A 364 12.11 -8.57 4.44
C GLU A 364 11.91 -7.50 3.37
N ARG A 365 10.68 -7.00 3.24
CA ARG A 365 10.30 -5.98 2.26
C ARG A 365 10.97 -4.63 2.50
N GLU A 366 10.98 -4.15 3.73
CA GLU A 366 11.44 -2.79 4.06
C GLU A 366 12.96 -2.70 4.29
N GLY A 367 13.64 -3.84 4.46
CA GLY A 367 15.05 -3.83 4.85
C GLY A 367 15.26 -3.37 6.29
N CYS A 368 14.24 -3.48 7.14
CA CYS A 368 14.30 -3.06 8.54
C CYS A 368 14.38 -4.23 9.51
N ARG A 369 14.61 -3.90 10.78
CA ARG A 369 14.35 -4.78 11.92
C ARG A 369 13.16 -4.24 12.70
N VAL A 370 12.30 -5.13 13.17
CA VAL A 370 11.28 -4.83 14.16
C VAL A 370 11.64 -5.61 15.42
N THR A 371 12.11 -4.93 16.46
CA THR A 371 12.41 -5.55 17.75
C THR A 371 11.12 -5.68 18.55
N ARG A 372 10.67 -6.91 18.75
CA ARG A 372 9.38 -7.22 19.38
C ARG A 372 9.54 -7.50 20.86
N VAL A 373 8.72 -6.87 21.69
CA VAL A 373 8.53 -7.22 23.09
C VAL A 373 7.09 -7.69 23.28
N TYR A 374 6.95 -9.01 23.41
CA TYR A 374 5.66 -9.64 23.69
C TYR A 374 5.52 -9.88 25.20
N ASN A 375 4.52 -9.26 25.82
CA ASN A 375 4.20 -9.50 27.23
C ASN A 375 2.72 -9.26 27.55
N GLY A 376 2.33 -9.45 28.81
CA GLY A 376 1.05 -8.99 29.31
C GLY A 376 0.96 -7.46 29.26
N CYS A 377 -0.15 -6.92 28.77
CA CYS A 377 -0.30 -5.47 28.55
C CYS A 377 -0.10 -4.62 29.81
N GLY A 378 -0.46 -5.11 31.00
CA GLY A 378 -0.14 -4.42 32.26
C GLY A 378 1.37 -4.30 32.54
N ILE A 379 2.16 -5.31 32.17
CA ILE A 379 3.63 -5.26 32.30
C ILE A 379 4.22 -4.26 31.30
N LEU A 380 3.74 -4.28 30.05
CA LEU A 380 4.17 -3.34 29.02
C LEU A 380 3.84 -1.89 29.42
N VAL A 381 2.64 -1.64 29.93
CA VAL A 381 2.24 -0.33 30.47
C VAL A 381 3.15 0.09 31.63
N ALA A 382 3.46 -0.81 32.57
CA ALA A 382 4.37 -0.51 33.67
C ALA A 382 5.79 -0.16 33.17
N GLN A 383 6.30 -0.88 32.16
CA GLN A 383 7.60 -0.60 31.54
C GLN A 383 7.62 0.77 30.85
N MET A 384 6.57 1.12 30.12
CA MET A 384 6.41 2.42 29.46
C MET A 384 6.33 3.56 30.48
N LYS A 385 5.55 3.40 31.55
CA LYS A 385 5.48 4.37 32.67
C LYS A 385 6.80 4.52 33.42
N ALA A 386 7.66 3.51 33.38
CA ALA A 386 9.02 3.56 33.91
C ALA A 386 10.05 4.18 32.95
N GLY A 387 9.62 4.64 31.75
CA GLY A 387 10.46 5.33 30.77
C GLY A 387 10.93 4.49 29.58
N ASN A 388 10.58 3.20 29.51
CA ASN A 388 10.89 2.35 28.35
C ASN A 388 9.79 2.52 27.28
N VAL A 389 9.91 3.55 26.45
CA VAL A 389 8.90 3.89 25.43
C VAL A 389 9.27 3.23 24.08
N PRO A 390 8.43 2.34 23.53
CA PRO A 390 8.62 1.76 22.19
C PRO A 390 8.19 2.74 21.11
N ASP A 391 8.57 2.49 19.85
CA ASP A 391 8.09 3.28 18.70
C ASP A 391 6.61 3.02 18.40
N ALA A 392 6.14 1.80 18.65
CA ALA A 392 4.75 1.42 18.48
C ALA A 392 4.27 0.48 19.58
N TYR A 393 2.98 0.57 19.90
CA TYR A 393 2.31 -0.28 20.87
C TYR A 393 1.04 -0.90 20.28
N PHE A 394 0.96 -2.23 20.28
CA PHE A 394 -0.24 -2.98 19.90
C PHE A 394 -0.88 -3.59 21.15
N ALA A 395 -1.88 -2.89 21.69
CA ALA A 395 -2.49 -3.23 22.96
C ALA A 395 -3.45 -4.44 22.87
N CYS A 396 -3.61 -5.13 23.99
CA CYS A 396 -4.52 -6.26 24.15
C CYS A 396 -5.99 -5.79 24.24
N ASP A 397 -6.17 -4.58 24.78
CA ASP A 397 -7.46 -3.92 24.96
C ASP A 397 -7.27 -2.39 24.98
N SER A 398 -8.30 -1.62 24.62
CA SER A 398 -8.30 -0.16 24.65
C SER A 398 -7.96 0.40 26.04
N GLU A 399 -8.38 -0.25 27.12
CA GLU A 399 -8.07 0.18 28.50
C GLU A 399 -6.55 0.31 28.75
N PHE A 400 -5.73 -0.56 28.13
CA PHE A 400 -4.28 -0.48 28.29
C PHE A 400 -3.65 0.60 27.43
N MET A 401 -4.24 0.91 26.27
CA MET A 401 -3.83 2.03 25.45
C MET A 401 -4.15 3.36 26.14
N ASP A 402 -5.34 3.47 26.74
CA ASP A 402 -5.79 4.68 27.44
C ASP A 402 -4.85 5.05 28.60
N GLN A 403 -4.31 4.06 29.30
CA GLN A 403 -3.33 4.23 30.38
C GLN A 403 -1.99 4.83 29.96
N VAL A 404 -1.68 4.85 28.66
CA VAL A 404 -0.45 5.42 28.08
C VAL A 404 -0.75 6.36 26.91
N SER A 405 -1.96 6.93 26.87
CA SER A 405 -2.41 7.85 25.82
C SER A 405 -1.52 9.08 25.64
N ASP A 406 -0.83 9.55 26.68
CA ASP A 406 0.17 10.64 26.56
C ASP A 406 1.34 10.27 25.62
N LEU A 407 1.70 8.98 25.57
CA LEU A 407 2.76 8.47 24.69
C LEU A 407 2.22 8.15 23.28
N PHE A 408 0.96 7.74 23.20
CA PHE A 408 0.26 7.31 21.98
C PHE A 408 -1.04 8.11 21.81
N PRO A 409 -0.96 9.43 21.49
CA PRO A 409 -2.12 10.32 21.48
C PRO A 409 -3.15 9.92 20.42
N GLU A 410 -2.69 9.26 19.36
CA GLU A 410 -3.54 8.66 18.34
C GLU A 410 -3.33 7.14 18.36
N SER A 411 -4.45 6.42 18.36
CA SER A 411 -4.45 4.97 18.21
C SER A 411 -5.55 4.53 17.25
N SER A 412 -5.33 3.38 16.64
CA SER A 412 -6.17 2.82 15.60
C SER A 412 -6.65 1.45 16.02
N ASP A 413 -7.97 1.28 16.16
CA ASP A 413 -8.55 -0.05 16.38
C ASP A 413 -8.23 -0.98 15.20
N VAL A 414 -7.64 -2.13 15.49
CA VAL A 414 -7.19 -3.09 14.46
C VAL A 414 -8.06 -4.34 14.46
N SER A 415 -8.16 -4.98 15.62
CA SER A 415 -8.90 -6.23 15.79
C SER A 415 -9.71 -6.22 17.08
N ARG A 416 -10.56 -7.23 17.24
CA ARG A 416 -11.25 -7.56 18.46
C ARG A 416 -11.02 -9.02 18.81
N ASN A 417 -11.10 -9.32 20.09
CA ASN A 417 -11.09 -10.66 20.61
C ASN A 417 -12.21 -10.81 21.64
N GLU A 418 -12.89 -11.95 21.66
CA GLU A 418 -14.10 -12.15 22.44
C GLU A 418 -13.83 -13.17 23.56
N LEU A 419 -14.29 -12.88 24.77
CA LEU A 419 -14.36 -13.88 25.82
C LEU A 419 -15.47 -14.89 25.51
N VAL A 420 -15.10 -16.17 25.58
CA VAL A 420 -15.98 -17.32 25.38
C VAL A 420 -15.88 -18.26 26.56
N ILE A 421 -16.90 -19.08 26.71
CA ILE A 421 -16.89 -20.21 27.63
C ILE A 421 -16.41 -21.44 26.85
N LEU A 422 -15.22 -21.92 27.18
CA LEU A 422 -14.66 -23.15 26.66
C LEU A 422 -15.26 -24.33 27.40
N VAL A 423 -15.71 -25.32 26.65
CA VAL A 423 -16.20 -26.61 27.16
C VAL A 423 -15.56 -27.75 26.37
N LYS A 424 -15.57 -28.96 26.92
CA LYS A 424 -15.18 -30.15 26.15
C LYS A 424 -16.09 -30.34 24.94
N LYS A 425 -15.54 -30.90 23.86
CA LYS A 425 -16.27 -31.21 22.63
C LYS A 425 -17.59 -31.93 22.94
N GLY A 426 -18.68 -31.47 22.32
CA GLY A 426 -20.03 -31.98 22.53
C GLY A 426 -20.73 -31.41 23.77
N ASN A 427 -20.09 -30.50 24.51
CA ASN A 427 -20.66 -29.78 25.64
C ASN A 427 -21.38 -30.69 26.67
N PRO A 428 -20.65 -31.61 27.35
CA PRO A 428 -21.26 -32.65 28.19
C PRO A 428 -22.07 -32.14 29.38
N PHE A 429 -21.88 -30.87 29.76
CA PHE A 429 -22.59 -30.22 30.87
C PHE A 429 -23.74 -29.32 30.38
N ASP A 430 -24.05 -29.27 29.08
CA ASP A 430 -25.08 -28.40 28.48
C ASP A 430 -24.97 -26.93 28.92
N ILE A 431 -23.75 -26.39 28.92
CA ILE A 431 -23.49 -24.98 29.24
C ILE A 431 -23.86 -24.14 28.03
N ARG A 432 -24.66 -23.07 28.21
CA ARG A 432 -25.08 -22.20 27.10
C ARG A 432 -24.85 -20.71 27.38
N SER A 433 -24.58 -20.36 28.63
CA SER A 433 -24.45 -19.00 29.11
C SER A 433 -23.56 -18.93 30.36
N LEU A 434 -23.17 -17.71 30.76
CA LEU A 434 -22.46 -17.50 32.03
C LEU A 434 -23.27 -17.99 33.22
N ARG A 435 -24.60 -17.87 33.20
CA ARG A 435 -25.46 -18.36 34.29
C ARG A 435 -25.31 -19.86 34.52
N ASP A 436 -25.04 -20.65 33.49
CA ASP A 436 -24.89 -22.10 33.65
C ASP A 436 -23.62 -22.49 34.39
N LEU A 437 -22.62 -21.60 34.44
CA LEU A 437 -21.39 -21.77 35.21
C LEU A 437 -21.59 -21.62 36.72
N THR A 438 -22.73 -21.10 37.18
CA THR A 438 -23.06 -21.01 38.61
C THR A 438 -23.64 -22.30 39.18
N ARG A 439 -23.92 -23.30 38.33
CA ARG A 439 -24.46 -24.60 38.78
C ARG A 439 -23.46 -25.30 39.72
N PRO A 440 -23.91 -25.79 40.89
CA PRO A 440 -23.01 -26.39 41.87
C PRO A 440 -22.21 -27.56 41.29
N GLY A 441 -20.93 -27.66 41.68
CA GLY A 441 -20.08 -28.79 41.34
C GLY A 441 -19.32 -28.68 40.01
N LEU A 442 -19.54 -27.61 39.23
CA LEU A 442 -18.71 -27.32 38.06
C LEU A 442 -17.33 -26.79 38.47
N ARG A 443 -16.28 -27.32 37.86
CA ARG A 443 -14.90 -26.82 38.02
C ARG A 443 -14.61 -25.80 36.92
N VAL A 444 -14.69 -24.52 37.27
CA VAL A 444 -14.48 -23.40 36.34
C VAL A 444 -13.06 -22.85 36.48
N GLY A 445 -12.38 -22.62 35.35
CA GLY A 445 -11.10 -21.90 35.32
C GLY A 445 -11.21 -20.53 34.67
N ILE A 446 -10.50 -19.54 35.19
CA ILE A 446 -10.45 -18.17 34.64
C ILE A 446 -9.02 -17.63 34.61
N GLY A 447 -8.80 -16.53 33.90
CA GLY A 447 -7.53 -15.79 34.00
C GLY A 447 -7.41 -15.07 35.35
N HIS A 448 -6.20 -14.97 35.89
CA HIS A 448 -5.95 -14.21 37.11
C HIS A 448 -5.93 -12.71 36.82
N GLU A 449 -6.81 -11.95 37.47
CA GLU A 449 -7.07 -10.51 37.19
C GLU A 449 -5.81 -9.62 37.22
N LYS A 450 -4.90 -9.87 38.16
CA LYS A 450 -3.67 -9.08 38.32
C LYS A 450 -2.52 -9.53 37.42
N GLN A 451 -2.66 -10.65 36.73
CA GLN A 451 -1.56 -11.24 35.94
C GLN A 451 -1.82 -11.17 34.43
N CYS A 452 -3.08 -11.11 33.99
CA CYS A 452 -3.39 -10.94 32.57
C CYS A 452 -4.67 -10.13 32.30
N ALA A 453 -4.68 -9.47 31.14
CA ALA A 453 -5.81 -8.68 30.63
C ALA A 453 -7.12 -9.49 30.57
N MET A 454 -7.03 -10.75 30.12
CA MET A 454 -8.16 -11.66 30.05
C MET A 454 -8.80 -11.89 31.42
N GLY A 455 -8.00 -12.04 32.48
CA GLY A 455 -8.50 -12.23 33.84
C GLY A 455 -9.23 -11.00 34.36
N TRP A 456 -8.67 -9.82 34.13
CA TRP A 456 -9.32 -8.55 34.48
C TRP A 456 -10.65 -8.38 33.74
N LEU A 457 -10.65 -8.63 32.42
CA LEU A 457 -11.85 -8.56 31.59
C LEU A 457 -12.90 -9.60 32.01
N THR A 458 -12.48 -10.80 32.43
CA THR A 458 -13.37 -11.83 32.96
C THR A 458 -14.07 -11.37 34.23
N GLN A 459 -13.33 -10.80 35.19
CA GLN A 459 -13.91 -10.25 36.42
C GLN A 459 -14.90 -9.11 36.14
N ARG A 460 -14.57 -8.21 35.21
CA ARG A 460 -15.47 -7.14 34.78
C ARG A 460 -16.74 -7.70 34.14
N THR A 461 -16.60 -8.69 33.27
CA THR A 461 -17.73 -9.41 32.63
C THR A 461 -18.63 -10.07 33.68
N PHE A 462 -18.04 -10.69 34.70
CA PHE A 462 -18.79 -11.30 35.81
C PHE A 462 -19.54 -10.25 36.63
N THR A 463 -18.89 -9.12 36.91
CA THR A 463 -19.49 -7.99 37.63
C THR A 463 -20.67 -7.40 36.86
N GLU A 464 -20.50 -7.10 35.57
CA GLU A 464 -21.53 -6.53 34.70
C GLU A 464 -22.71 -7.50 34.51
N SER A 465 -22.45 -8.81 34.51
CA SER A 465 -23.51 -9.83 34.48
C SER A 465 -24.32 -9.94 35.78
N GLY A 466 -23.82 -9.38 36.89
CA GLY A 466 -24.40 -9.53 38.22
C GLY A 466 -24.25 -10.93 38.83
N LEU A 467 -23.37 -11.79 38.29
CA LEU A 467 -23.19 -13.19 38.70
C LEU A 467 -21.85 -13.45 39.40
N GLN A 468 -21.09 -12.40 39.74
CA GLN A 468 -19.71 -12.54 40.21
C GLN A 468 -19.59 -13.46 41.43
N THR A 469 -20.42 -13.25 42.46
CA THR A 469 -20.36 -14.05 43.69
C THR A 469 -20.62 -15.53 43.41
N GLU A 470 -21.67 -15.85 42.65
CA GLU A 470 -22.04 -17.22 42.34
C GLU A 470 -21.05 -17.90 41.39
N LEU A 471 -20.48 -17.17 40.43
CA LEU A 471 -19.47 -17.69 39.51
C LEU A 471 -18.17 -18.01 40.25
N MET A 472 -17.71 -17.08 41.09
CA MET A 472 -16.46 -17.23 41.83
C MET A 472 -16.50 -18.41 42.81
N ALA A 473 -17.69 -18.83 43.28
CA ALA A 473 -17.84 -20.03 44.10
C ALA A 473 -17.43 -21.33 43.38
N ASN A 474 -17.55 -21.37 42.06
CA ASN A 474 -17.18 -22.52 41.21
C ASN A 474 -15.81 -22.38 40.54
N VAL A 475 -15.13 -21.24 40.73
CA VAL A 475 -13.77 -21.03 40.20
C VAL A 475 -12.78 -21.82 41.03
N VAL A 476 -12.20 -22.87 40.45
CA VAL A 476 -11.23 -23.74 41.13
C VAL A 476 -9.78 -23.38 40.81
N VAL A 477 -9.55 -22.59 39.77
CA VAL A 477 -8.21 -22.16 39.36
C VAL A 477 -8.25 -20.79 38.68
N GLN A 478 -7.20 -20.00 38.93
CA GLN A 478 -6.92 -18.77 38.20
C GLN A 478 -5.52 -18.83 37.62
N THR A 479 -5.37 -18.67 36.30
CA THR A 479 -4.08 -18.85 35.62
C THR A 479 -3.53 -17.54 35.06
N PRO A 480 -2.20 -17.40 34.91
CA PRO A 480 -1.59 -16.22 34.30
C PRO A 480 -1.88 -16.12 32.79
N THR A 481 -2.22 -17.20 32.11
CA THR A 481 -2.44 -17.20 30.64
C THR A 481 -3.65 -18.05 30.23
N GLY A 482 -4.24 -17.72 29.07
CA GLY A 482 -5.32 -18.49 28.46
C GLY A 482 -4.89 -19.90 28.03
N ASP A 483 -3.65 -20.08 27.56
CA ASP A 483 -3.16 -21.40 27.11
C ASP A 483 -3.10 -22.41 28.27
N MET A 484 -2.84 -21.95 29.49
CA MET A 484 -2.93 -22.80 30.67
C MET A 484 -4.36 -23.28 30.95
N LEU A 485 -5.37 -22.43 30.72
CA LEU A 485 -6.79 -22.85 30.82
C LEU A 485 -7.12 -23.87 29.74
N VAL A 486 -6.68 -23.64 28.50
CA VAL A 486 -6.88 -24.58 27.39
C VAL A 486 -6.26 -25.95 27.72
N ASN A 487 -5.03 -25.98 28.23
CA ASN A 487 -4.37 -27.23 28.62
C ASN A 487 -5.10 -27.95 29.77
N GLN A 488 -5.60 -27.21 30.76
CA GLN A 488 -6.37 -27.80 31.85
C GLN A 488 -7.74 -28.33 31.38
N MET A 489 -8.41 -27.63 30.47
CA MET A 489 -9.62 -28.11 29.79
C MET A 489 -9.34 -29.42 29.03
N ARG A 490 -8.26 -29.48 28.26
CA ARG A 490 -7.85 -30.69 27.51
C ARG A 490 -7.51 -31.87 28.42
N SER A 491 -6.85 -31.62 29.55
CA SER A 491 -6.55 -32.66 30.55
C SER A 491 -7.78 -33.16 31.31
N GLY A 492 -8.91 -32.45 31.23
CA GLY A 492 -10.11 -32.75 32.00
C GLY A 492 -10.08 -32.29 33.46
N SER A 493 -9.10 -31.48 33.84
CA SER A 493 -9.01 -30.84 35.16
C SER A 493 -10.13 -29.83 35.41
N LEU A 494 -10.68 -29.27 34.33
CA LEU A 494 -11.79 -28.31 34.33
C LEU A 494 -12.98 -28.84 33.54
N ASP A 495 -14.17 -28.38 33.93
CA ASP A 495 -15.43 -28.66 33.24
C ASP A 495 -15.78 -27.53 32.27
N ALA A 496 -15.39 -26.30 32.61
CA ALA A 496 -15.46 -25.13 31.74
C ALA A 496 -14.34 -24.13 32.06
N ALA A 497 -14.03 -23.25 31.11
CA ALA A 497 -13.13 -22.13 31.34
C ALA A 497 -13.62 -20.86 30.62
N VAL A 498 -13.36 -19.68 31.19
CA VAL A 498 -13.57 -18.41 30.49
C VAL A 498 -12.23 -17.95 29.93
N ALA A 499 -12.12 -17.89 28.61
CA ALA A 499 -10.91 -17.51 27.90
C ALA A 499 -11.24 -16.75 26.62
N TYR A 500 -10.24 -16.21 25.92
CA TYR A 500 -10.48 -15.64 24.60
C TYR A 500 -10.78 -16.72 23.56
N LEU A 501 -11.60 -16.38 22.57
CA LEU A 501 -11.87 -17.24 21.41
C LEU A 501 -10.57 -17.61 20.70
N SER A 502 -9.61 -16.69 20.62
CA SER A 502 -8.31 -16.96 20.02
C SER A 502 -7.51 -18.07 20.72
N ASN A 503 -7.66 -18.24 22.03
CA ASN A 503 -7.00 -19.34 22.74
C ASN A 503 -7.58 -20.71 22.34
N ALA A 504 -8.83 -20.76 21.90
CA ALA A 504 -9.49 -22.00 21.48
C ALA A 504 -9.17 -22.41 20.04
N ALA A 505 -8.64 -21.49 19.22
CA ALA A 505 -8.44 -21.70 17.78
C ALA A 505 -7.62 -22.96 17.48
N GLY A 506 -6.54 -23.19 18.23
CA GLY A 506 -5.67 -24.37 18.11
C GLY A 506 -6.19 -25.65 18.80
N ALA A 507 -7.38 -25.64 19.39
CA ALA A 507 -7.95 -26.75 20.15
C ALA A 507 -9.41 -27.07 19.77
N ALA A 508 -9.85 -26.65 18.59
CA ALA A 508 -11.23 -26.81 18.11
C ALA A 508 -11.67 -28.28 17.89
N ASP A 509 -10.70 -29.19 17.78
CA ASP A 509 -10.90 -30.64 17.74
C ASP A 509 -11.32 -31.21 19.10
N ALA A 510 -10.85 -30.61 20.19
CA ALA A 510 -11.07 -31.08 21.57
C ALA A 510 -12.07 -30.23 22.37
N LEU A 511 -12.24 -28.96 22.01
CA LEU A 511 -13.05 -27.98 22.75
C LEU A 511 -14.10 -27.34 21.85
N ASP A 512 -15.25 -27.00 22.44
CA ASP A 512 -16.23 -26.10 21.85
C ASP A 512 -16.20 -24.75 22.58
N ALA A 513 -16.45 -23.67 21.85
CA ALA A 513 -16.48 -22.31 22.38
C ALA A 513 -17.92 -21.76 22.34
N ILE A 514 -18.47 -21.46 23.51
CA ILE A 514 -19.80 -20.87 23.67
C ILE A 514 -19.64 -19.35 23.86
N ARG A 515 -20.30 -18.56 23.01
CA ARG A 515 -20.21 -17.10 23.06
C ARG A 515 -20.94 -16.52 24.26
N ILE A 516 -20.34 -15.50 24.87
CA ILE A 516 -20.96 -14.73 25.96
C ILE A 516 -21.79 -13.61 25.32
N GLN A 517 -23.11 -13.70 25.41
CA GLN A 517 -24.04 -12.76 24.78
C GLN A 517 -24.50 -11.67 25.77
N GLY A 518 -24.77 -10.46 25.24
CA GLY A 518 -25.43 -9.39 26.00
C GLY A 518 -24.56 -8.63 26.99
N ILE A 519 -23.23 -8.84 26.99
CA ILE A 519 -22.28 -8.13 27.86
C ILE A 519 -21.19 -7.50 26.97
N PRO A 520 -21.32 -6.22 26.60
CA PRO A 520 -20.38 -5.56 25.69
C PRO A 520 -18.91 -5.62 26.14
N CYS A 521 -18.64 -5.58 27.45
CA CYS A 521 -17.28 -5.65 27.97
C CYS A 521 -16.61 -7.02 27.80
N SER A 522 -17.31 -8.05 27.31
CA SER A 522 -16.68 -9.35 27.01
C SER A 522 -15.83 -9.31 25.74
N ILE A 523 -15.88 -8.22 24.98
CA ILE A 523 -15.14 -8.02 23.74
C ILE A 523 -13.99 -7.05 24.00
N ALA A 524 -12.77 -7.54 23.86
CA ALA A 524 -11.57 -6.72 23.90
C ALA A 524 -11.29 -6.11 22.52
N THR A 525 -11.00 -4.82 22.44
CA THR A 525 -10.59 -4.14 21.20
C THR A 525 -9.10 -3.91 21.23
N GLN A 526 -8.36 -4.35 20.22
CA GLN A 526 -6.90 -4.20 20.15
C GLN A 526 -6.53 -2.99 19.28
N PRO A 527 -6.19 -1.84 19.91
CA PRO A 527 -5.67 -0.69 19.19
C PRO A 527 -4.16 -0.78 18.96
N PHE A 528 -3.72 -0.17 17.87
CA PHE A 528 -2.32 0.08 17.54
C PHE A 528 -2.03 1.58 17.62
N GLY A 529 -1.06 1.96 18.46
CA GLY A 529 -0.61 3.34 18.63
C GLY A 529 0.83 3.51 18.14
N ILE A 530 1.13 4.69 17.60
CA ILE A 530 2.48 5.11 17.21
C ILE A 530 2.94 6.19 18.19
N ALA A 531 4.14 6.05 18.74
CA ALA A 531 4.64 6.98 19.74
C ALA A 531 4.89 8.36 19.11
N SER A 532 4.42 9.42 19.76
CA SER A 532 4.54 10.80 19.28
C SER A 532 5.99 11.28 19.14
N GLY A 533 6.91 10.73 19.95
CA GLY A 533 8.34 11.05 19.95
C GLY A 533 9.21 10.11 19.10
N SER A 534 8.64 9.19 18.33
CA SER A 534 9.42 8.22 17.55
C SER A 534 10.11 8.86 16.34
N ASP A 535 11.34 8.43 16.05
CA ASP A 535 12.05 8.75 14.80
C ASP A 535 11.61 7.87 13.61
N HIS A 536 10.65 6.97 13.85
CA HIS A 536 10.21 5.91 12.94
C HIS A 536 8.69 5.93 12.73
N THR A 537 8.04 7.09 12.86
CA THR A 537 6.58 7.24 12.72
C THR A 537 6.06 6.76 11.36
N ARG A 538 6.77 7.06 10.26
CA ARG A 538 6.36 6.60 8.91
C ARG A 538 6.58 5.11 8.75
N LEU A 539 7.68 4.55 9.25
CA LEU A 539 7.92 3.11 9.26
C LEU A 539 6.86 2.36 10.09
N ALA A 540 6.53 2.86 11.28
CA ALA A 540 5.49 2.30 12.14
C ALA A 540 4.11 2.35 11.47
N GLY A 541 3.78 3.46 10.79
CA GLY A 541 2.56 3.59 9.98
C GLY A 541 2.47 2.54 8.88
N ARG A 542 3.57 2.30 8.13
CA ARG A 542 3.60 1.24 7.12
C ARG A 542 3.50 -0.16 7.73
N LEU A 543 3.98 -0.38 8.95
CA LEU A 543 3.76 -1.63 9.66
C LEU A 543 2.28 -1.82 10.01
N LEU A 544 1.61 -0.76 10.50
CA LEU A 544 0.17 -0.78 10.73
C LEU A 544 -0.60 -1.08 9.43
N ASP A 545 -0.23 -0.46 8.31
CA ASP A 545 -0.84 -0.76 7.01
C ASP A 545 -0.61 -2.22 6.60
N ALA A 546 0.61 -2.75 6.80
CA ALA A 546 0.90 -4.17 6.55
C ALA A 546 0.08 -5.10 7.47
N ILE A 547 -0.19 -4.71 8.71
CA ILE A 547 -1.09 -5.43 9.62
C ILE A 547 -2.54 -5.40 9.11
N ARG A 548 -2.94 -4.31 8.45
CA ARG A 548 -4.28 -4.10 7.86
C ARG A 548 -4.48 -4.78 6.50
N GLU A 549 -3.42 -5.26 5.88
CA GLU A 549 -3.50 -5.97 4.60
C GLU A 549 -4.30 -7.27 4.68
N ARG A 550 -4.95 -7.64 3.57
CA ARG A 550 -5.88 -8.79 3.51
C ARG A 550 -5.29 -10.08 4.08
N GLU A 551 -4.05 -10.41 3.73
CA GLU A 551 -3.39 -11.64 4.18
C GLU A 551 -3.18 -11.64 5.71
N SER A 552 -2.82 -10.50 6.28
CA SER A 552 -2.70 -10.34 7.74
C SER A 552 -4.07 -10.47 8.41
N ARG A 553 -5.11 -9.85 7.84
CA ARG A 553 -6.50 -9.97 8.34
C ARG A 553 -7.00 -11.43 8.34
N GLU A 554 -6.66 -12.18 7.30
CA GLU A 554 -6.98 -13.62 7.21
C GLU A 554 -6.27 -14.42 8.30
N ARG A 555 -5.00 -14.10 8.61
CA ARG A 555 -4.28 -14.70 9.75
C ARG A 555 -4.93 -14.37 11.09
N PHE A 556 -5.30 -13.11 11.32
CA PHE A 556 -6.06 -12.74 12.53
C PHE A 556 -7.35 -13.56 12.66
N ALA A 557 -8.10 -13.70 11.57
CA ALA A 557 -9.33 -14.48 11.55
C ALA A 557 -9.10 -15.98 11.82
N SER A 558 -8.03 -16.58 11.27
CA SER A 558 -7.69 -17.99 11.54
C SER A 558 -7.30 -18.23 13.00
N GLU A 559 -6.72 -17.21 13.65
CA GLU A 559 -6.39 -17.23 15.08
C GLU A 559 -7.58 -16.83 15.96
N GLY A 560 -8.80 -16.69 15.43
CA GLY A 560 -10.02 -16.42 16.21
C GLY A 560 -10.28 -14.95 16.55
N PHE A 561 -9.50 -14.02 16.00
CA PHE A 561 -9.77 -12.57 16.11
C PHE A 561 -10.83 -12.12 15.11
N GLN A 562 -11.49 -11.02 15.43
CA GLN A 562 -12.44 -10.34 14.55
C GLN A 562 -11.83 -9.03 14.08
N TRP A 563 -11.91 -8.75 12.78
CA TRP A 563 -11.36 -7.51 12.24
C TRP A 563 -12.27 -6.32 12.53
N VAL A 564 -11.71 -5.18 12.97
CA VAL A 564 -12.47 -3.92 13.07
C VAL A 564 -12.53 -3.30 11.68
N ARG A 565 -13.74 -3.08 11.16
CA ARG A 565 -13.88 -2.38 9.87
C ARG A 565 -13.38 -0.94 10.06
N PRO A 566 -12.44 -0.47 9.21
CA PRO A 566 -11.97 0.90 9.25
C PRO A 566 -13.09 1.89 8.91
#